data_AF-A0A174DK36-F1
#
_entry.id   AF-A0A174DK36-F1
#
_cell.length_a   1.000
_cell.length_b   1.000
_cell.length_c   1.000
_cell.angle_alpha   90.00
_cell.angle_beta   90.00
_cell.angle_gamma   90.00
#
_symmetry.space_group_name_H-M   'P 1'
#
loop_
_entity.id
_entity.type
_entity.pdbx_description
1 polymer ?
#
loop_
_entity_poly.entity_id
_entity_poly.type
_entity_poly.pdbx_seq_one_letter_code
_entity_poly.pdbx_strand_id
1 'polypeptide(L)' 'MKNTRELLNTKELKERFTIKDRQAVDKYTKKLYFCPKDLGFKFTFEDCQNSLCRDCWNEVKDYLEFRIKSEEV' A
#
# COMPACT_ATOMS: atom_id res chain seq x y z
N MET A 1 6.99 8.09 22.87
CA MET A 1 6.74 7.05 21.85
C MET A 1 6.42 7.74 20.55
N LYS A 2 7.32 7.69 19.56
CA LYS A 2 7.11 8.34 18.26
C LYS A 2 6.02 7.57 17.51
N ASN A 3 4.77 8.05 17.63
CA ASN A 3 3.62 7.55 16.89
C ASN A 3 3.60 8.15 15.48
N THR A 4 4.73 8.06 14.79
CA THR A 4 4.85 8.53 13.43
C THR A 4 4.68 7.30 12.54
N ARG A 5 3.42 7.00 12.19
CA ARG A 5 3.14 6.49 10.85
C ARG A 5 3.56 7.62 9.90
N GLU A 6 4.87 7.82 9.76
CA GLU A 6 5.41 8.60 8.65
C GLU A 6 4.83 7.91 7.43
N LEU A 7 4.05 8.68 6.67
CA LEU A 7 3.74 8.32 5.31
C LEU A 7 5.09 8.02 4.65
N LEU A 8 5.45 6.74 4.61
CA LEU A 8 6.58 6.28 3.81
C LEU A 8 6.33 6.86 2.43
N ASN A 9 7.32 7.58 1.88
CA ASN A 9 7.19 8.16 0.57
C ASN A 9 6.82 7.06 -0.44
N THR A 10 6.09 7.41 -1.50
CA THR A 10 5.58 6.47 -2.49
C THR A 10 6.66 5.51 -3.02
N LYS A 11 7.87 6.05 -3.25
CA LYS A 11 9.07 5.29 -3.65
C LYS A 11 9.53 4.32 -2.57
N GLU A 12 9.63 4.76 -1.32
CA GLU A 12 9.99 3.90 -0.19
C GLU A 12 8.99 2.79 0.04
N LEU A 13 7.68 3.03 -0.12
CA LEU A 13 6.66 1.99 -0.04
C LEU A 13 6.87 0.91 -1.11
N LYS A 14 7.15 1.30 -2.36
CA LYS A 14 7.42 0.37 -3.46
C LYS A 14 8.72 -0.42 -3.26
N GLU A 15 9.75 0.20 -2.69
CA GLU A 15 11.02 -0.47 -2.40
C GLU A 15 10.93 -1.41 -1.20
N ARG A 16 10.25 -0.97 -0.13
CA ARG A 16 10.11 -1.69 1.14
C ARG A 16 9.12 -2.85 1.06
N PHE A 17 8.01 -2.67 0.36
CA PHE A 17 6.95 -3.67 0.27
C PHE A 17 6.95 -4.37 -1.08
N THR A 18 6.84 -5.70 -1.05
CA THR A 18 6.52 -6.47 -2.25
C THR A 18 5.06 -6.84 -2.23
N ILE A 19 4.29 -6.21 -3.11
CA ILE A 19 2.87 -6.52 -3.32
C ILE A 19 2.79 -7.71 -4.28
N LYS A 20 2.16 -8.80 -3.83
CA LYS A 20 1.88 -10.01 -4.62
C LYS A 20 0.45 -10.45 -4.38
N ASP A 21 -0.33 -10.53 -5.47
CA ASP A 21 -1.73 -10.99 -5.47
C ASP A 21 -2.56 -10.29 -4.39
N ARG A 22 -2.77 -10.93 -3.23
CA ARG A 22 -3.62 -10.47 -2.13
C ARG A 22 -2.86 -9.99 -0.89
N GLN A 23 -1.55 -9.79 -0.98
CA GLN A 23 -0.73 -9.45 0.17
C GLN A 23 0.45 -8.56 -0.18
N ALA A 24 0.83 -7.70 0.77
CA ALA A 24 2.11 -7.02 0.80
C ALA A 24 3.03 -7.68 1.83
N VAL A 25 4.28 -7.88 1.42
CA VAL A 25 5.34 -8.39 2.29
C VAL A 25 6.32 -7.26 2.57
N ASP A 26 6.50 -6.90 3.84
CA ASP A 26 7.59 -6.01 4.23
C ASP A 26 8.93 -6.77 4.11
N LYS A 27 9.83 -6.28 3.26
CA LYS A 27 11.13 -6.94 3.04
C LYS A 27 12.03 -6.93 4.26
N TYR A 28 11.91 -5.91 5.13
CA TYR A 28 12.74 -5.73 6.33
C TYR A 28 12.23 -6.54 7.51
N THR A 29 10.92 -6.44 7.79
CA THR A 29 10.32 -7.12 8.95
C THR A 29 9.81 -8.52 8.64
N LYS A 30 9.77 -8.90 7.36
CA LYS A 30 9.12 -10.13 6.85
C LYS A 30 7.64 -10.25 7.22
N LYS A 31 7.03 -9.16 7.67
CA LYS A 31 5.62 -9.13 8.06
C LYS A 31 4.74 -9.14 6.83
N LEU A 32 3.67 -9.92 6.92
CA LEU A 32 2.63 -10.02 5.90
C LEU A 32 1.49 -9.06 6.24
N TYR A 33 1.03 -8.35 5.22
CA TYR A 33 -0.11 -7.46 5.29
C TYR A 33 -1.13 -7.90 4.24
N PHE A 34 -2.34 -8.21 4.69
CA PHE A 34 -3.43 -8.63 3.82
C PHE A 34 -4.32 -7.46 3.42
N CYS A 35 -4.34 -6.39 4.22
CA CYS A 35 -5.11 -5.19 3.94
C CYS A 35 -4.20 -3.97 3.75
N PRO A 36 -4.38 -3.19 2.67
CA PRO A 36 -3.73 -1.89 2.50
C PRO A 36 -3.93 -0.91 3.66
N LYS A 37 -5.08 -0.99 4.34
CA LYS A 37 -5.40 -0.12 5.47
C LYS A 37 -4.42 -0.29 6.64
N ASP A 38 -3.84 -1.48 6.81
CA ASP A 38 -2.81 -1.73 7.82
C ASP A 38 -1.51 -0.94 7.55
N LEU A 39 -1.25 -0.63 6.27
CA LEU A 39 -0.12 0.18 5.83
C LEU A 39 -0.44 1.68 5.80
N GLY A 40 -1.66 2.08 6.17
CA GLY A 40 -2.07 3.48 6.23
C GLY A 40 -2.74 4.02 4.96
N PHE A 41 -3.04 3.16 3.97
CA PHE A 41 -3.86 3.58 2.84
C PHE A 41 -5.29 3.89 3.27
N LYS A 42 -5.85 5.00 2.78
CA LYS A 42 -7.19 5.47 3.13
C LYS A 42 -8.25 4.82 2.23
N PHE A 43 -8.46 3.52 2.38
CA PHE A 43 -9.63 2.85 1.81
C PHE A 43 -10.84 3.01 2.73
N THR A 44 -11.99 3.35 2.16
CA THR A 44 -13.26 3.43 2.89
C THR A 44 -13.84 2.04 3.12
N PHE A 45 -14.84 1.94 4.01
CA PHE A 45 -15.55 0.68 4.21
C PHE A 45 -16.36 0.29 2.96
N GLU A 46 -16.89 1.27 2.22
CA GLU A 46 -17.55 1.05 0.93
C GLU A 46 -16.60 0.50 -0.14
N ASP A 47 -15.36 0.99 -0.20
CA ASP A 47 -14.34 0.41 -1.10
C ASP A 47 -14.11 -1.06 -0.78
N CYS A 48 -14.09 -1.41 0.51
CA CYS A 48 -13.84 -2.78 0.95
C CYS A 48 -15.07 -3.70 0.77
N GLN A 49 -16.29 -3.16 0.82
CA GLN A 49 -17.52 -3.92 0.54
C GLN A 49 -17.77 -4.15 -0.94
N ASN A 50 -17.43 -3.19 -1.80
CA ASN A 50 -17.65 -3.26 -3.25
C ASN A 50 -16.49 -3.93 -4.00
N SER A 51 -15.28 -3.87 -3.46
CA SER A 51 -14.09 -4.45 -4.07
C SER A 51 -13.86 -5.87 -3.56
N LEU A 52 -13.53 -6.80 -4.46
CA LEU A 52 -12.91 -8.04 -4.01
C LEU A 52 -11.60 -7.61 -3.34
N CYS A 53 -11.24 -8.13 -2.16
CA CYS A 53 -9.96 -7.78 -1.49
C CYS A 53 -8.71 -7.95 -2.38
N ARG A 54 -8.86 -8.65 -3.51
CA ARG A 54 -7.88 -8.80 -4.59
C ARG A 54 -7.62 -7.49 -5.35
N ASP A 55 -8.63 -6.65 -5.52
CA ASP A 55 -8.55 -5.40 -6.28
C ASP A 55 -8.01 -4.23 -5.43
N CYS A 56 -8.15 -4.28 -4.09
CA CYS A 56 -7.57 -3.26 -3.21
C CYS A 56 -6.05 -3.12 -3.39
N TRP A 57 -5.33 -4.23 -3.60
CA TRP A 57 -3.88 -4.19 -3.85
C TRP A 57 -3.52 -3.75 -5.27
N ASN A 58 -4.41 -3.98 -6.25
CA ASN A 58 -4.26 -3.43 -7.60
C ASN A 58 -4.39 -1.91 -7.57
N GLU A 59 -5.37 -1.38 -6.84
CA GLU A 59 -5.55 0.08 -6.67
C GLU A 59 -4.36 0.71 -5.95
N VAL A 60 -3.83 0.07 -4.91
CA VAL A 60 -2.58 0.53 -4.28
C VAL A 60 -1.45 0.58 -5.29
N LYS A 61 -1.29 -0.47 -6.11
CA LYS A 61 -0.22 -0.53 -7.10
C LYS A 61 -0.36 0.60 -8.12
N ASP A 62 -1.55 0.82 -8.65
CA ASP A 62 -1.83 1.88 -9.62
C ASP A 62 -1.59 3.28 -9.01
N TYR A 63 -2.07 3.52 -7.78
CA TYR A 63 -1.80 4.76 -7.04
C TYR A 63 -0.30 5.01 -6.86
N LEU A 64 0.47 3.99 -6.46
CA LEU A 64 1.91 4.11 -6.28
C LEU A 64 2.61 4.40 -7.61
N GLU A 65 2.20 3.75 -8.70
CA GLU A 65 2.77 3.99 -10.04
C GLU A 65 2.44 5.39 -10.57
N PHE A 66 1.20 5.86 -10.38
CA PHE A 66 0.78 7.22 -10.74
C PHE A 66 1.55 8.29 -9.98
N ARG A 67 1.66 8.15 -8.65
CA ARG A 67 2.38 9.10 -7.80
C ARG A 67 3.87 9.16 -8.13
N ILE A 68 4.52 8.02 -8.32
CA ILE A 68 5.94 7.97 -8.73
C ILE A 68 6.15 8.73 -10.05
N LYS A 69 5.30 8.48 -11.06
CA LYS A 69 5.39 9.19 -12.35
C LYS A 69 5.15 10.70 -12.20
N SER A 70 4.21 11.11 -11.34
CA SER A 70 3.92 12.53 -11.11
C SER A 70 5.03 13.24 -10.33
N GLU A 71 5.85 12.53 -9.57
CA GLU A 71 7.00 13.07 -8.84
C GLU A 71 8.27 13.14 -9.71
N GLU A 72 8.25 12.58 -10.93
CA GLU A 72 9.36 12.60 -11.90
C GLU A 72 9.22 13.69 -12.98
N VAL A 73 8.12 14.46 -12.96
CA VAL A 73 7.81 15.57 -13.90
C VAL A 73 8.05 16.92 -13.24
#